data_AF-Q758Y6-F1
#
_entry.id   AF-Q758Y6-F1
#
_cell.length_a   1.000
_cell.length_b   1.000
_cell.length_c   1.000
_cell.angle_alpha   90.00
_cell.angle_beta   90.00
_cell.angle_gamma   90.00
#
_symmetry.space_group_name_H-M   'P 1'
#
loop_
_entity.id
_entity.type
_entity.pdbx_description
1 polymer ?
#
loop_
_entity_poly.entity_id
_entity_poly.type
_entity_poly.pdbx_seq_one_letter_code
_entity_poly.pdbx_strand_id
1 'polypeptide(L)'
;MQALGGNEEPPAETDELDVFHNVGQGLAGRYREIMVQYWQQLINEIESTNEPGSPHRDDFKSHSLPLARIKKVMKTDEDVKMISAEAPILFAKACEIFITELTMRAWCIAEENKRRTLQKQDIAQALQKSDMFDFLIDIVPRGLE
;
A
#
# COMPACT_ATOMS: atom_id res chain seq x y z
N MET A 1 -25.25 16.85 -52.43
CA MET A 1 -24.86 17.69 -51.28
C MET A 1 -24.65 16.77 -50.09
N GLN A 2 -23.40 16.56 -49.70
CA GLN A 2 -22.99 15.90 -48.45
C GLN A 2 -22.90 16.94 -47.33
N ALA A 3 -23.31 16.55 -46.13
CA ALA A 3 -22.77 16.92 -44.82
C ALA A 3 -23.55 16.09 -43.77
N LEU A 4 -23.12 14.87 -43.48
CA LEU A 4 -22.27 14.51 -42.34
C LEU A 4 -22.98 14.77 -41.00
N GLY A 5 -23.73 13.76 -40.54
CA GLY A 5 -24.10 13.64 -39.14
C GLY A 5 -22.83 13.42 -38.32
N GLY A 6 -22.51 14.36 -37.44
CA GLY A 6 -21.47 14.20 -36.46
C GLY A 6 -21.88 13.09 -35.49
N ASN A 7 -21.16 11.97 -35.53
CA ASN A 7 -21.06 11.10 -34.37
C ASN A 7 -20.39 11.92 -33.27
N GLU A 8 -21.15 12.35 -32.26
CA GLU A 8 -20.55 12.64 -30.97
C GLU A 8 -19.97 11.32 -30.46
N GLU A 9 -18.64 11.21 -30.53
CA GLU A 9 -17.90 10.21 -29.77
C GLU A 9 -18.33 10.32 -28.31
N PRO A 10 -18.68 9.21 -27.65
CA PRO A 10 -18.94 9.26 -26.22
C PRO A 10 -17.70 9.87 -25.53
N PRO A 11 -17.89 10.71 -24.50
CA PRO A 11 -16.76 11.25 -23.77
C PRO A 11 -15.88 10.09 -23.32
N ALA A 12 -14.58 10.20 -23.58
CA ALA A 12 -13.57 9.24 -23.16
C ALA A 12 -13.88 8.81 -21.73
N GLU A 13 -14.00 7.50 -21.51
CA GLU A 13 -14.16 6.88 -20.20
C GLU A 13 -13.23 7.61 -19.24
N THR A 14 -13.82 8.35 -18.30
CA THR A 14 -13.07 9.04 -17.26
C THR A 14 -12.17 8.01 -16.62
N ASP A 15 -10.83 8.20 -16.74
CA ASP A 15 -9.79 7.33 -16.19
C ASP A 15 -10.35 6.58 -14.98
N GLU A 16 -10.72 5.31 -15.16
CA GLU A 16 -10.95 4.44 -14.02
C GLU A 16 -9.66 4.56 -13.23
N LEU A 17 -9.74 5.21 -12.07
CA LEU A 17 -8.67 5.21 -11.08
C LEU A 17 -8.36 3.73 -10.85
N ASP A 18 -7.34 3.23 -11.52
CA ASP A 18 -6.91 1.85 -11.36
C ASP A 18 -6.46 1.72 -9.92
N VAL A 19 -7.36 1.18 -9.10
CA VAL A 19 -7.18 1.00 -7.66
C VAL A 19 -5.92 0.19 -7.38
N PHE A 20 -5.48 -0.60 -8.36
CA PHE A 20 -4.29 -1.44 -8.30
C PHE A 20 -3.07 -0.86 -9.01
N HIS A 21 -3.11 0.40 -9.47
CA HIS A 21 -1.99 1.07 -10.14
C HIS A 21 -0.69 0.93 -9.33
N ASN A 22 -0.76 1.33 -8.05
CA ASN A 22 0.37 1.27 -7.12
C ASN A 22 0.78 -0.16 -6.76
N VAL A 23 -0.20 -1.07 -6.68
CA VAL A 23 0.00 -2.47 -6.28
C VAL A 23 0.96 -3.18 -7.23
N GLY A 24 0.82 -2.95 -8.54
CA GLY A 24 1.68 -3.56 -9.56
C GLY A 24 2.93 -2.77 -9.92
N GLN A 25 3.05 -1.52 -9.48
CA GLN A 25 4.11 -0.62 -9.93
C GLN A 25 5.50 -1.14 -9.51
N GLY A 26 6.45 -1.19 -10.45
CA GLY A 26 7.82 -1.63 -10.17
C GLY A 26 8.02 -3.14 -9.99
N LEU A 27 6.95 -3.93 -10.08
CA LEU A 27 6.98 -5.39 -9.96
C LEU A 27 6.74 -6.06 -11.33
N ALA A 28 7.38 -7.21 -11.55
CA ALA A 28 7.28 -7.97 -12.78
C ALA A 28 7.10 -9.48 -12.52
N GLY A 29 6.48 -10.17 -13.48
CA GLY A 29 6.26 -11.62 -13.45
C GLY A 29 5.56 -12.08 -12.17
N ARG A 30 6.04 -13.20 -11.61
CA ARG A 30 5.47 -13.83 -10.40
C ARG A 30 5.31 -12.88 -9.21
N TYR A 31 6.19 -11.88 -9.07
CA TYR A 31 6.14 -10.96 -7.93
C TYR A 31 4.97 -9.98 -8.04
N ARG A 32 4.62 -9.56 -9.26
CA ARG A 32 3.42 -8.75 -9.51
C ARG A 32 2.17 -9.56 -9.20
N GLU A 33 2.11 -10.82 -9.66
CA GLU A 33 0.98 -11.72 -9.42
C GLU A 33 0.75 -11.96 -7.93
N ILE A 34 1.82 -12.26 -7.18
CA ILE A 34 1.76 -12.45 -5.72
C ILE A 34 1.25 -11.19 -5.02
N MET A 35 1.74 -10.01 -5.42
CA MET A 35 1.32 -8.75 -4.81
C MET A 35 -0.16 -8.43 -5.09
N VAL A 36 -0.61 -8.64 -6.32
CA VAL A 36 -2.02 -8.48 -6.70
C VAL A 36 -2.91 -9.45 -5.93
N GLN A 37 -2.52 -10.72 -5.82
CA GLN A 37 -3.27 -11.71 -5.04
C GLN A 37 -3.36 -11.35 -3.57
N TYR A 38 -2.26 -10.89 -2.97
CA TYR A 38 -2.25 -10.41 -1.58
C TYR A 38 -3.26 -9.28 -1.36
N TRP A 39 -3.24 -8.26 -2.23
CA TRP A 39 -4.16 -7.13 -2.13
C TRP A 39 -5.63 -7.51 -2.39
N GLN A 40 -5.89 -8.39 -3.37
CA GLN A 40 -7.24 -8.90 -3.61
C GLN A 40 -7.78 -9.65 -2.39
N GLN A 41 -6.97 -10.54 -1.79
CA GLN A 41 -7.36 -11.25 -0.58
C GLN A 41 -7.63 -10.27 0.57
N LEU A 42 -6.73 -9.33 0.80
CA LEU A 42 -6.86 -8.31 1.85
C LEU A 42 -8.14 -7.47 1.70
N ILE A 43 -8.48 -7.05 0.47
CA ILE A 43 -9.71 -6.30 0.21
C ILE A 43 -10.93 -7.15 0.54
N ASN A 44 -10.97 -8.41 0.10
CA ASN A 44 -12.07 -9.32 0.41
C ASN A 44 -12.23 -9.53 1.93
N GLU A 45 -11.13 -9.65 2.67
CA GLU A 45 -11.14 -9.77 4.13
C GLU A 45 -11.74 -8.50 4.79
N ILE A 46 -11.34 -7.30 4.32
CA ILE A 46 -11.84 -6.01 4.81
C ILE A 46 -13.31 -5.76 4.42
N GLU A 47 -13.76 -6.24 3.27
CA GLU A 47 -15.16 -6.12 2.87
C GLU A 47 -16.05 -7.05 3.70
N SER A 48 -15.56 -8.27 3.97
CA SER A 48 -16.27 -9.25 4.78
C SER A 48 -16.42 -8.85 6.25
N THR A 49 -15.66 -7.87 6.75
CA THR A 49 -15.61 -7.55 8.19
C THR A 49 -16.96 -7.09 8.75
N ASN A 50 -17.81 -6.53 7.89
CA ASN A 50 -19.16 -6.08 8.26
C ASN A 50 -20.23 -7.17 8.13
N GLU A 51 -19.88 -8.34 7.60
CA GLU A 51 -20.85 -9.42 7.39
C GLU A 51 -21.17 -10.17 8.70
N PRO A 52 -22.45 -10.52 8.95
CA PRO A 52 -22.82 -11.33 10.09
C PRO A 52 -22.11 -12.69 10.07
N GLY A 53 -21.32 -12.98 11.10
CA GLY A 53 -20.61 -14.25 11.23
C GLY A 53 -19.26 -14.31 10.52
N SER A 54 -18.79 -13.20 9.94
CA SER A 54 -17.45 -13.14 9.36
C SER A 54 -16.37 -13.45 10.41
N PRO A 55 -15.37 -14.29 10.07
CA PRO A 55 -14.23 -14.54 10.95
C PRO A 55 -13.37 -13.29 11.15
N HIS A 56 -13.48 -12.29 10.27
CA HIS A 56 -12.69 -11.06 10.29
C HIS A 56 -13.29 -9.96 11.16
N ARG A 57 -14.52 -10.13 11.67
CA ARG A 57 -15.30 -9.08 12.36
C ARG A 57 -14.56 -8.36 13.49
N ASP A 58 -13.60 -9.04 14.14
CA ASP A 58 -12.82 -8.51 15.25
C ASP A 58 -11.40 -8.04 14.85
N ASP A 59 -11.04 -8.04 13.57
CA ASP A 59 -9.71 -7.64 13.07
C ASP A 59 -9.37 -6.18 13.40
N PHE A 60 -10.38 -5.29 13.45
CA PHE A 60 -10.21 -3.90 13.90
C PHE A 60 -10.31 -3.72 15.43
N LYS A 61 -10.46 -4.79 16.20
CA LYS A 61 -10.40 -4.75 17.67
C LYS A 61 -9.05 -5.25 18.18
N SER A 62 -8.45 -6.22 17.48
CA SER A 62 -7.15 -6.78 17.81
C SER A 62 -6.06 -6.18 16.92
N HIS A 63 -5.30 -5.24 17.46
CA HIS A 63 -4.28 -4.51 16.71
C HIS A 63 -2.88 -5.10 16.97
N SER A 64 -2.14 -5.40 15.92
CA SER A 64 -0.72 -5.80 15.98
C SER A 64 0.18 -4.67 16.50
N LEU A 65 -0.23 -3.41 16.28
CA LEU A 65 0.50 -2.21 16.70
C LEU A 65 -0.23 -1.46 17.83
N PRO A 66 0.49 -0.97 18.86
CA PRO A 66 -0.11 -0.27 19.98
C PRO A 66 -0.64 1.11 19.59
N LEU A 67 -1.96 1.31 19.69
CA LEU A 67 -2.65 2.56 19.32
C LEU A 67 -2.08 3.80 20.02
N ALA A 68 -1.66 3.67 21.28
CA ALA A 68 -1.05 4.77 22.04
C ALA A 68 0.27 5.25 21.43
N ARG A 69 1.07 4.33 20.83
CA ARG A 69 2.32 4.68 20.15
C ARG A 69 2.05 5.34 18.80
N ILE A 70 1.07 4.84 18.05
CA ILE A 70 0.61 5.46 16.80
C ILE A 70 0.16 6.89 17.07
N LYS A 71 -0.73 7.09 18.07
CA LYS A 71 -1.19 8.42 18.48
C LYS A 71 -0.05 9.33 18.92
N LYS A 72 0.98 8.78 19.58
CA LYS A 72 2.17 9.55 19.97
C LYS A 72 2.99 10.00 18.76
N VAL A 73 3.16 9.16 17.75
CA VAL A 73 3.83 9.53 16.48
C VAL A 73 3.01 10.60 15.75
N MET A 74 1.69 10.45 15.65
CA MET A 74 0.83 11.48 15.03
C MET A 74 0.92 12.85 15.74
N LYS A 75 1.24 12.86 17.04
CA LYS A 75 1.40 14.05 17.87
C LYS A 75 2.80 14.66 17.87
N THR A 76 3.75 14.11 17.11
CA THR A 76 5.06 14.77 16.95
C THR A 76 4.97 16.00 16.07
N ASP A 77 3.94 16.10 15.25
CA ASP A 77 3.57 17.31 14.54
C ASP A 77 2.84 18.27 15.51
N GLU A 78 3.42 19.46 15.71
CA GLU A 78 2.92 20.47 16.65
C GLU A 78 1.56 21.06 16.23
N ASP A 79 1.22 21.00 14.94
CA ASP A 79 -0.03 21.51 14.41
C ASP A 79 -1.22 20.56 14.66
N VAL A 80 -0.94 19.29 15.03
CA VAL A 80 -1.97 18.28 15.30
C VAL A 80 -2.56 18.47 16.70
N LYS A 81 -3.73 19.10 16.79
CA LYS A 81 -4.41 19.40 18.07
C LYS A 81 -5.27 18.27 18.62
N MET A 82 -6.14 17.67 17.81
CA MET A 82 -7.01 16.56 18.23
C MET A 82 -6.91 15.42 17.24
N ILE A 83 -7.09 14.19 17.72
CA ILE A 83 -7.03 12.97 16.91
C ILE A 83 -8.28 12.16 17.24
N SER A 84 -9.10 11.85 16.23
CA SER A 84 -10.25 10.96 16.35
C SER A 84 -9.81 9.58 16.85
N ALA A 85 -10.67 8.88 17.58
CA ALA A 85 -10.41 7.51 18.02
C ALA A 85 -10.23 6.54 16.85
N GLU A 86 -10.85 6.83 15.69
CA GLU A 86 -10.80 6.01 14.48
C GLU A 86 -9.46 6.10 13.76
N ALA A 87 -8.79 7.25 13.81
CA ALA A 87 -7.57 7.46 13.02
C ALA A 87 -6.41 6.53 13.45
N PRO A 88 -6.10 6.33 14.76
CA PRO A 88 -5.10 5.35 15.17
C PRO A 88 -5.46 3.91 14.80
N ILE A 89 -6.76 3.56 14.76
CA ILE A 89 -7.23 2.23 14.36
C ILE A 89 -6.93 2.00 12.88
N LEU A 90 -7.27 2.96 12.02
CA LEU A 90 -6.96 2.90 10.59
C LEU A 90 -5.46 2.85 10.35
N PHE A 91 -4.67 3.68 11.05
CA PHE A 91 -3.21 3.65 10.94
C PHE A 91 -2.61 2.33 11.39
N ALA A 92 -3.17 1.67 12.40
CA ALA A 92 -2.67 0.36 12.82
C ALA A 92 -2.77 -0.66 11.68
N LYS A 93 -3.92 -0.74 11.02
CA LYS A 93 -4.10 -1.64 9.87
C LYS A 93 -3.30 -1.20 8.64
N ALA A 94 -3.30 0.10 8.33
CA ALA A 94 -2.54 0.64 7.20
C ALA A 94 -1.03 0.40 7.36
N CYS A 95 -0.48 0.58 8.56
CA CYS A 95 0.92 0.29 8.85
C CYS A 95 1.24 -1.20 8.74
N GLU A 96 0.33 -2.09 9.17
CA GLU A 96 0.50 -3.55 8.99
C GLU A 96 0.58 -3.93 7.51
N ILE A 97 -0.31 -3.38 6.69
CA ILE A 97 -0.32 -3.58 5.23
C ILE A 97 0.95 -3.01 4.60
N PHE A 98 1.32 -1.77 4.95
CA PHE A 98 2.50 -1.09 4.45
C PHE A 98 3.80 -1.87 4.77
N ILE A 99 3.95 -2.33 6.02
CA ILE A 99 5.12 -3.12 6.44
C ILE A 99 5.17 -4.44 5.67
N THR A 100 4.03 -5.12 5.52
CA THR A 100 3.94 -6.41 4.81
C THR A 100 4.31 -6.24 3.34
N GLU A 101 3.69 -5.30 2.65
CA GLU A 101 3.98 -5.01 1.24
C GLU A 101 5.44 -4.62 1.02
N LEU A 102 5.97 -3.65 1.79
CA LEU A 102 7.35 -3.22 1.64
C LEU A 102 8.32 -4.37 1.90
N THR A 103 8.01 -5.24 2.86
CA THR A 103 8.79 -6.44 3.15
C THR A 103 8.76 -7.43 1.98
N MET A 104 7.60 -7.66 1.37
CA MET A 104 7.46 -8.52 0.18
C MET A 104 8.23 -7.95 -1.02
N ARG A 105 8.17 -6.64 -1.25
CA ARG A 105 8.92 -5.96 -2.32
C ARG A 105 10.44 -6.04 -2.09
N ALA A 106 10.90 -5.84 -0.86
CA ALA A 106 12.31 -6.01 -0.51
C ALA A 106 12.75 -7.47 -0.62
N TRP A 107 11.89 -8.43 -0.25
CA TRP A 107 12.18 -9.86 -0.37
C TRP A 107 12.42 -10.29 -1.82
N CYS A 108 11.67 -9.73 -2.78
CA CYS A 108 11.91 -9.93 -4.21
C CYS A 108 13.38 -9.66 -4.57
N ILE A 109 13.95 -8.54 -4.09
CA ILE A 109 15.34 -8.16 -4.37
C ILE A 109 16.34 -9.08 -3.66
N ALA A 110 16.03 -9.53 -2.44
CA ALA A 110 16.85 -10.51 -1.75
C ALA A 110 16.92 -11.84 -2.53
N GLU A 111 15.77 -12.32 -3.02
CA GLU A 111 15.68 -13.53 -3.83
C GLU A 111 16.36 -13.39 -5.20
N GLU A 112 16.18 -12.26 -5.90
CA GLU A 112 16.88 -11.93 -7.15
C GLU A 112 18.41 -12.03 -6.98
N ASN A 113 18.90 -11.64 -5.80
CA ASN A 113 20.30 -11.75 -5.41
C ASN A 113 20.69 -13.10 -4.78
N LYS A 114 19.81 -14.11 -4.86
CA LYS A 114 20.01 -15.48 -4.32
C LYS A 114 20.31 -15.50 -2.82
N ARG A 115 19.81 -14.53 -2.07
CA ARG A 115 19.94 -14.43 -0.62
C ARG A 115 18.67 -14.90 0.07
N ARG A 116 18.83 -15.45 1.28
CA ARG A 116 17.74 -15.81 2.20
C ARG A 116 17.67 -14.92 3.44
N THR A 117 18.47 -13.86 3.46
CA THR A 117 18.55 -12.89 4.54
C THR A 117 18.25 -11.53 3.94
N LEU A 118 17.17 -10.91 4.43
CA LEU A 118 16.76 -9.56 4.04
C LEU A 118 17.73 -8.53 4.63
N GLN A 119 18.15 -7.57 3.82
CA GLN A 119 19.12 -6.55 4.20
C GLN A 119 18.53 -5.15 3.99
N LYS A 120 19.11 -4.14 4.66
CA LYS A 120 18.74 -2.73 4.46
C LYS A 120 18.82 -2.31 2.98
N GLN A 121 19.79 -2.86 2.26
CA GLN A 121 20.01 -2.60 0.83
C GLN A 121 18.83 -3.06 -0.04
N ASP A 122 18.13 -4.13 0.35
CA ASP A 122 16.96 -4.64 -0.35
C ASP A 122 15.78 -3.66 -0.24
N ILE A 123 15.58 -3.12 0.96
CA ILE A 123 14.56 -2.09 1.20
C ILE A 123 14.89 -0.85 0.37
N ALA A 124 16.14 -0.36 0.43
CA ALA A 124 16.56 0.82 -0.32
C ALA A 124 16.34 0.66 -1.84
N GLN A 125 16.59 -0.54 -2.39
CA GLN A 125 16.33 -0.84 -3.80
C GLN A 125 14.82 -0.99 -4.10
N ALA A 126 14.03 -1.54 -3.16
CA ALA A 126 12.57 -1.70 -3.34
C ALA A 126 11.87 -0.34 -3.46
N LEU A 127 12.25 0.62 -2.61
CA LEU A 127 11.71 1.97 -2.60
C LEU A 127 11.95 2.69 -3.94
N GLN A 128 13.00 2.35 -4.67
CA GLN A 128 13.32 2.96 -5.97
C GLN A 128 12.47 2.42 -7.13
N LYS A 129 11.73 1.32 -6.92
CA LYS A 129 10.93 0.70 -8.00
C LYS A 129 9.54 1.34 -8.16
N SER A 130 9.09 2.20 -7.24
CA SER A 130 7.77 2.83 -7.26
C SER A 130 7.83 4.23 -6.61
N ASP A 131 7.25 5.22 -7.28
CA ASP A 131 7.20 6.62 -6.80
C ASP A 131 6.27 6.80 -5.59
N MET A 132 5.36 5.86 -5.32
CA MET A 132 4.57 5.78 -4.09
C MET A 132 5.44 5.86 -2.82
N PHE A 133 6.70 5.43 -2.91
CA PHE A 133 7.64 5.43 -1.79
C PHE A 133 8.53 6.68 -1.71
N ASP A 134 8.33 7.70 -2.54
CA ASP A 134 9.18 8.91 -2.54
C ASP A 134 9.11 9.69 -1.22
N PHE A 135 8.08 9.50 -0.39
CA PHE A 135 8.04 10.06 0.96
C PHE A 135 9.14 9.53 1.90
N LEU A 136 9.89 8.49 1.49
CA LEU A 136 10.97 7.87 2.27
C LEU A 136 12.38 8.24 1.81
N ILE A 137 12.54 9.12 0.82
CA ILE A 137 13.85 9.49 0.25
C ILE A 137 14.82 9.99 1.34
N ASP A 138 14.34 10.81 2.25
CA ASP A 138 15.16 11.41 3.32
C ASP A 138 15.39 10.45 4.50
N ILE A 139 14.66 9.33 4.55
CA ILE A 139 14.74 8.32 5.62
C ILE A 139 15.68 7.18 5.23
N VAL A 140 15.66 6.79 3.95
CA VAL A 140 16.50 5.70 3.41
C VAL A 140 17.35 6.26 2.26
N PRO A 141 18.59 6.69 2.55
CA PRO A 141 19.48 7.23 1.52
C PRO A 141 19.65 6.24 0.36
N ARG A 142 19.48 6.73 -0.87
CA ARG A 142 19.56 5.93 -2.10
C ARG A 142 21.00 5.54 -2.50
N GLY A 143 22.01 6.04 -1.78
CA GLY A 143 23.43 5.74 -1.98
C GLY A 143 24.19 5.65 -0.65
N LEU A 144 25.22 4.80 -0.62
CA LEU A 144 26.31 4.89 0.36
C LEU A 144 27.13 6.12 -0.03
N GLU A 145 27.09 7.18 0.77
CA GLU A 145 28.29 7.99 0.98
C GLU A 145 29.17 7.31 2.05
#